data_AF-A0A2T5C7B7-F1
#
_entry.id   AF-A0A2T5C7B7-F1
#
_cell.length_a   1.000
_cell.length_b   1.000
_cell.length_c   1.000
_cell.angle_alpha   90.00
_cell.angle_beta   90.00
_cell.angle_gamma   90.00
#
_symmetry.space_group_name_H-M   'P 1'
#
loop_
_entity.id
_entity.type
_entity.pdbx_description
1 polymer ?
#
loop_
_entity_poly.entity_id
_entity_poly.type
_entity_poly.pdbx_seq_one_letter_code
_entity_poly.pdbx_strand_id
1 'polypeptide(L)'
;LIVSDYSFEFSHWNAGHSLSEWLVQNEVPGIFDIDTRELTKLLRDKGPLLGKIVVEGEDVAFYNPDNDNLAAMVCTTEPQVYGNGKHKIVLVDTGAKYNILRCLLKRDTTVVRVPWDYDFTKDDYDGIMLSNGPGNPAVYTQTIENIKKALQGDKPIFGICLGNQLMGIAAGGSTHKLKYGHRAHNHPVRKVGTDTCY
;
A
#
# COMPACT_ATOMS: atom_id res chain seq x y z
N LEU A 1 10.19 -4.68 -13.50
CA LEU A 1 9.48 -5.98 -13.37
C LEU A 1 10.45 -7.11 -13.71
N ILE A 2 10.47 -8.22 -12.96
CA ILE A 2 11.30 -9.40 -13.26
C ILE A 2 10.37 -10.60 -13.32
N VAL A 3 10.34 -11.30 -14.46
CA VAL A 3 9.51 -12.50 -14.67
C VAL A 3 10.34 -13.66 -15.19
N SER A 4 9.82 -14.88 -15.05
CA SER A 4 10.48 -16.08 -15.60
C SER A 4 10.30 -16.17 -17.11
N ASP A 5 9.08 -15.96 -17.59
CA ASP A 5 8.73 -16.04 -18.99
C ASP A 5 7.73 -14.93 -19.32
N TYR A 6 7.75 -14.49 -20.57
CA TYR A 6 6.89 -13.40 -21.06
C TYR A 6 6.07 -13.86 -22.26
N SER A 7 4.75 -13.73 -22.16
CA SER A 7 3.84 -13.99 -23.27
C SER A 7 3.82 -12.79 -24.22
N PHE A 8 4.45 -12.95 -25.38
CA PHE A 8 4.45 -11.95 -26.46
C PHE A 8 3.05 -11.74 -27.05
N GLU A 9 2.29 -12.83 -27.19
CA GLU A 9 0.89 -12.79 -27.59
C GLU A 9 0.00 -12.86 -26.36
N PHE A 10 -0.91 -11.90 -26.22
CA PHE A 10 -1.92 -11.88 -25.16
C PHE A 10 -3.30 -12.20 -25.73
N SER A 11 -4.12 -12.93 -24.97
CA SER A 11 -5.47 -13.30 -25.41
C SER A 11 -6.45 -13.20 -24.25
N HIS A 12 -7.14 -12.06 -24.18
CA HIS A 12 -8.20 -11.82 -23.21
C HIS A 12 -9.16 -10.76 -23.74
N TRP A 13 -10.47 -10.95 -23.59
CA TRP A 13 -11.51 -10.07 -24.14
C TRP A 13 -11.43 -8.61 -23.65
N ASN A 14 -10.84 -8.39 -22.48
CA ASN A 14 -10.65 -7.07 -21.87
C ASN A 14 -9.22 -6.52 -22.04
N ALA A 15 -8.37 -7.15 -22.87
CA ALA A 15 -7.02 -6.67 -23.09
C ALA A 15 -7.03 -5.48 -24.06
N GLY A 16 -6.45 -4.35 -23.64
CA GLY A 16 -6.27 -3.17 -24.48
C GLY A 16 -4.89 -3.11 -25.16
N HIS A 17 -3.85 -3.60 -24.48
CA HIS A 17 -2.46 -3.60 -24.91
C HIS A 17 -1.72 -4.79 -24.31
N SER A 18 -0.54 -5.11 -24.85
CA SER A 18 0.39 -6.05 -24.23
C SER A 18 0.96 -5.48 -22.92
N LEU A 19 1.45 -6.36 -22.04
CA LEU A 19 2.17 -5.94 -20.84
C LEU A 19 3.46 -5.16 -21.20
N SER A 20 4.17 -5.53 -22.27
CA SER A 20 5.37 -4.80 -22.71
C SER A 20 5.04 -3.37 -23.11
N GLU A 21 4.04 -3.16 -23.96
CA GLU A 21 3.59 -1.81 -24.36
C GLU A 21 3.18 -0.98 -23.14
N TRP A 22 2.47 -1.58 -22.19
CA TRP A 22 2.06 -0.88 -20.97
C TRP A 22 3.26 -0.50 -20.08
N LEU A 23 4.27 -1.37 -19.95
CA LEU A 23 5.50 -1.06 -19.22
C LEU A 23 6.28 0.08 -19.87
N VAL A 24 6.42 0.07 -21.21
CA VAL A 24 7.10 1.14 -21.98
C VAL A 24 6.37 2.48 -21.79
N GLN A 25 5.04 2.49 -21.89
CA GLN A 25 4.24 3.71 -21.70
C GLN A 25 4.36 4.32 -20.31
N ASN A 26 4.67 3.51 -19.30
CA ASN A 26 4.84 3.96 -17.91
C ASN A 26 6.32 4.10 -17.52
N GLU A 27 7.24 4.00 -18.48
CA GLU A 27 8.69 4.11 -18.27
C GLU A 27 9.22 3.10 -17.22
N VAL A 28 8.62 1.90 -17.17
CA VAL A 28 8.97 0.86 -16.20
C VAL A 28 9.84 -0.22 -16.87
N PRO A 29 11.10 -0.42 -16.45
CA PRO A 29 11.95 -1.46 -17.01
C PRO A 29 11.44 -2.86 -16.65
N GLY A 30 11.52 -3.80 -17.60
CA GLY A 30 11.10 -5.19 -17.44
C GLY A 30 12.12 -6.16 -18.05
N ILE A 31 12.37 -7.29 -17.41
CA ILE A 31 13.18 -8.40 -17.95
C ILE A 31 12.46 -9.74 -17.75
N PHE A 32 12.66 -10.66 -18.70
CA PHE A 32 12.19 -12.05 -18.64
C PHE A 32 13.37 -13.01 -18.86
N ASP A 33 13.11 -14.32 -18.87
CA ASP A 33 14.13 -15.38 -18.95
C ASP A 33 15.09 -15.38 -17.74
N ILE A 34 14.54 -15.04 -16.57
CA ILE A 34 15.26 -15.04 -15.29
C ILE A 34 14.74 -16.20 -14.43
N ASP A 35 15.61 -16.96 -13.79
CA ASP A 35 15.19 -17.92 -12.75
C ASP A 35 14.66 -17.16 -11.51
N THR A 36 13.40 -16.79 -11.57
CA THR A 36 12.68 -16.11 -10.48
C THR A 36 12.55 -17.00 -9.24
N ARG A 37 12.67 -18.33 -9.36
CA ARG A 37 12.65 -19.24 -8.21
C ARG A 37 13.96 -19.18 -7.47
N GLU A 38 15.09 -19.17 -8.16
CA GLU A 38 16.41 -18.94 -7.56
C GLU A 38 16.46 -17.56 -6.88
N LEU A 39 16.02 -16.50 -7.57
CA LEU A 39 15.94 -15.16 -6.99
C LEU A 39 15.06 -15.13 -5.72
N THR A 40 13.92 -15.81 -5.74
CA THR A 40 13.04 -15.92 -4.57
C THR A 40 13.72 -16.64 -3.40
N LYS A 41 14.47 -17.72 -3.66
CA LYS A 41 15.25 -18.42 -2.62
C LYS A 41 16.31 -17.48 -2.02
N LEU A 42 17.05 -16.76 -2.86
CA LEU A 42 18.06 -15.80 -2.44
C LEU A 42 17.47 -14.74 -1.50
N LEU A 43 16.35 -14.11 -1.90
CA LEU A 43 15.68 -13.07 -1.09
C LEU A 43 15.09 -13.61 0.21
N ARG A 44 14.64 -14.87 0.23
CA ARG A 44 14.15 -15.52 1.46
C ARG A 44 15.28 -15.77 2.46
N ASP A 45 16.44 -16.19 1.97
CA ASP A 45 17.57 -16.58 2.81
C ASP A 45 18.31 -15.34 3.34
N LYS A 46 18.58 -14.37 2.45
CA LYS A 46 19.34 -13.14 2.73
C LYS A 46 18.48 -11.97 3.23
N GLY A 47 17.16 -12.03 3.03
CA GLY A 47 16.26 -10.90 3.27
C GLY A 47 16.17 -9.94 2.08
N PRO A 48 15.48 -8.80 2.22
CA PRO A 48 15.36 -7.82 1.15
C PRO A 48 16.74 -7.27 0.76
N LEU A 49 17.06 -7.37 -0.53
CA LEU A 49 18.30 -6.87 -1.13
C LEU A 49 17.97 -5.70 -2.06
N LEU A 50 18.89 -4.74 -2.17
CA LEU A 50 18.86 -3.75 -3.24
C LEU A 50 19.24 -4.43 -4.57
N GLY A 51 18.57 -4.02 -5.64
CA GLY A 51 18.79 -4.53 -6.99
C GLY A 51 18.60 -3.42 -8.01
N LYS A 52 19.21 -3.58 -9.18
CA LYS A 52 19.08 -2.69 -10.33
C LYS A 52 19.00 -3.51 -11.61
N ILE A 53 18.25 -3.01 -12.58
CA ILE A 53 18.25 -3.53 -13.96
C ILE A 53 19.10 -2.54 -14.77
N VAL A 54 20.15 -3.06 -15.42
CA VAL A 54 21.05 -2.26 -16.26
C VAL A 54 20.78 -2.63 -17.71
N VAL A 55 20.51 -1.62 -18.53
CA VAL A 55 20.23 -1.76 -19.96
C VAL A 55 21.46 -1.27 -20.72
N GLU A 56 21.90 -2.02 -21.73
CA GLU A 56 23.02 -1.65 -22.61
C GLU A 56 24.37 -1.36 -21.92
N GLY A 57 24.54 -1.81 -20.67
CA GLY A 57 25.79 -1.67 -19.92
C GLY A 57 26.00 -0.31 -19.26
N GLU A 58 25.03 0.60 -19.32
CA GLU A 58 25.08 1.88 -18.60
C GLU A 58 24.82 1.66 -17.11
N ASP A 59 25.89 1.61 -16.32
CA ASP A 59 25.75 1.33 -14.89
C ASP A 59 25.07 2.48 -14.14
N VAL A 60 24.11 2.13 -13.28
CA VAL A 60 23.41 3.07 -12.40
C VAL A 60 23.74 2.80 -10.94
N ALA A 61 23.83 3.84 -10.13
CA ALA A 61 24.04 3.66 -8.69
C ALA A 61 22.88 2.87 -8.05
N PHE A 62 23.17 2.10 -7.00
CA PHE A 62 22.10 1.50 -6.20
C PHE A 62 21.27 2.61 -5.54
N TYR A 63 19.96 2.52 -5.72
CA TYR A 63 19.00 3.41 -5.11
C TYR A 63 18.28 2.66 -3.97
N ASN A 64 18.24 3.27 -2.79
CA ASN A 64 17.52 2.74 -1.65
C ASN A 64 16.21 3.53 -1.43
N PRO A 65 15.04 2.95 -1.77
CA PRO A 65 13.75 3.63 -1.61
C PRO A 65 13.39 3.91 -0.15
N ASP A 66 14.03 3.25 0.82
CA ASP A 66 13.81 3.52 2.24
C ASP A 66 14.32 4.91 2.67
N ASN A 67 15.12 5.59 1.84
CA ASN A 67 15.62 6.94 2.10
C ASN A 67 14.64 8.05 1.69
N ASP A 68 13.63 7.73 0.88
CA ASP A 68 12.72 8.71 0.33
C ASP A 68 11.45 8.85 1.16
N ASN A 69 10.79 10.01 1.05
CA ASN A 69 9.44 10.18 1.56
C ASN A 69 8.43 9.55 0.59
N LEU A 70 8.32 8.22 0.65
CA LEU A 70 7.41 7.46 -0.22
C LEU A 70 5.95 7.91 -0.07
N ALA A 71 5.54 8.40 1.11
CA ALA A 71 4.21 8.95 1.32
C ALA A 71 3.96 10.16 0.41
N ALA A 72 4.87 11.13 0.41
CA ALA A 72 4.76 12.32 -0.42
C ALA A 72 4.73 12.01 -1.93
N MET A 73 5.30 10.88 -2.36
CA MET A 73 5.32 10.47 -3.76
C MET A 73 4.02 9.82 -4.24
N VAL A 74 3.28 9.15 -3.34
CA VAL A 74 2.14 8.29 -3.74
C VAL A 74 0.78 8.75 -3.21
N CYS A 75 0.76 9.65 -2.23
CA CYS A 75 -0.48 10.10 -1.61
C CYS A 75 -1.06 11.30 -2.35
N THR A 76 -2.37 11.49 -2.21
CA THR A 76 -3.03 12.74 -2.65
C THR A 76 -2.42 13.94 -1.93
N THR A 77 -2.33 15.06 -2.64
CA THR A 77 -1.81 16.33 -2.13
C THR A 77 -2.93 17.21 -1.55
N GLU A 78 -4.18 16.95 -1.92
CA GLU A 78 -5.35 17.72 -1.48
C GLU A 78 -6.53 16.80 -1.14
N PRO A 79 -7.46 17.26 -0.27
CA PRO A 79 -8.70 16.54 0.02
C PRO A 79 -9.59 16.37 -1.22
N GLN A 80 -10.11 15.16 -1.40
CA GLN A 80 -10.99 14.79 -2.50
C GLN A 80 -12.25 14.09 -1.98
N VAL A 81 -13.43 14.51 -2.44
CA VAL A 81 -14.72 13.96 -2.01
C VAL A 81 -15.26 13.01 -3.07
N TYR A 82 -15.74 11.84 -2.63
CA TYR A 82 -16.33 10.82 -3.49
C TYR A 82 -17.66 10.32 -2.93
N GLY A 83 -18.62 10.09 -3.82
CA GLY A 83 -19.96 9.63 -3.45
C GLY A 83 -20.80 10.73 -2.79
N ASN A 84 -21.98 10.34 -2.35
CA ASN A 84 -22.99 11.22 -1.77
C ASN A 84 -23.88 10.47 -0.74
N GLY A 85 -23.34 9.38 -0.17
CA GLY A 85 -24.06 8.57 0.80
C GLY A 85 -24.14 9.22 2.18
N LYS A 86 -25.01 8.67 3.02
CA LYS A 86 -25.34 9.22 4.34
C LYS A 86 -24.13 9.27 5.29
N HIS A 87 -23.27 8.26 5.26
CA HIS A 87 -22.19 8.11 6.24
C HIS A 87 -20.89 8.73 5.75
N LYS A 88 -20.33 9.68 6.50
CA LYS A 88 -19.10 10.36 6.09
C LYS A 88 -17.86 9.65 6.62
N ILE A 89 -17.01 9.17 5.73
CA ILE A 89 -15.77 8.46 6.07
C ILE A 89 -14.56 9.28 5.63
N VAL A 90 -13.67 9.59 6.57
CA VAL A 90 -12.35 10.14 6.24
C VAL A 90 -11.45 8.97 5.84
N LEU A 91 -10.97 8.97 4.59
CA LEU A 91 -9.98 8.04 4.09
C LEU A 91 -8.61 8.72 4.13
N VAL A 92 -7.79 8.38 5.13
CA VAL A 92 -6.42 8.88 5.23
C VAL A 92 -5.57 8.13 4.21
N ASP A 93 -5.14 8.85 3.19
CA ASP A 93 -4.40 8.31 2.08
C ASP A 93 -2.92 8.20 2.41
N THR A 94 -2.46 6.98 2.62
CA THR A 94 -1.05 6.64 2.82
C THR A 94 -0.48 5.88 1.60
N GLY A 95 -1.15 5.93 0.44
CA GLY A 95 -0.89 5.10 -0.75
C GLY A 95 -2.06 4.19 -1.08
N ALA A 96 -3.28 4.71 -0.92
CA ALA A 96 -4.53 3.98 -0.96
C ALA A 96 -4.76 3.30 -2.32
N LYS A 97 -4.98 1.98 -2.30
CA LYS A 97 -5.49 1.27 -3.48
C LYS A 97 -6.93 1.70 -3.75
N TYR A 98 -7.25 2.00 -5.02
CA TYR A 98 -8.61 2.39 -5.42
C TYR A 98 -9.71 1.39 -5.02
N ASN A 99 -9.39 0.12 -4.82
CA ASN A 99 -10.40 -0.85 -4.40
C ASN A 99 -10.90 -0.62 -2.95
N ILE A 100 -10.10 0.01 -2.08
CA ILE A 100 -10.56 0.45 -0.75
C ILE A 100 -11.69 1.46 -0.92
N LEU A 101 -11.46 2.50 -1.74
CA LEU A 101 -12.45 3.52 -2.06
C LEU A 101 -13.71 2.90 -2.68
N ARG A 102 -13.56 2.02 -3.68
CA ARG A 102 -14.71 1.33 -4.31
C ARG A 102 -15.52 0.49 -3.32
N CYS A 103 -14.86 -0.17 -2.36
CA CYS A 103 -15.55 -0.94 -1.33
C CYS A 103 -16.33 -0.04 -0.35
N LEU A 104 -15.77 1.10 0.05
CA LEU A 104 -16.47 2.06 0.92
C LEU A 104 -17.73 2.61 0.22
N LEU A 105 -17.57 3.11 -1.01
CA LEU A 105 -18.66 3.72 -1.78
C LEU A 105 -19.86 2.79 -2.05
N LYS A 106 -19.70 1.47 -1.91
CA LYS A 106 -20.80 0.49 -1.98
C LYS A 106 -21.68 0.42 -0.71
N ARG A 107 -21.36 1.18 0.34
CA ARG A 107 -21.97 1.06 1.69
C ARG A 107 -22.65 2.34 2.17
N ASP A 108 -23.28 3.09 1.26
CA ASP A 108 -23.96 4.36 1.56
C ASP A 108 -23.05 5.38 2.28
N THR A 109 -21.84 5.56 1.74
CA THR A 109 -20.84 6.47 2.30
C THR A 109 -20.53 7.64 1.39
N THR A 110 -20.29 8.81 1.97
CA THR A 110 -19.49 9.89 1.37
C THR A 110 -18.05 9.74 1.88
N VAL A 111 -17.08 9.56 0.98
CA VAL A 111 -15.67 9.37 1.35
C VAL A 111 -14.89 10.63 1.08
N VAL A 112 -14.24 11.18 2.11
CA VAL A 112 -13.30 12.29 2.01
C VAL A 112 -11.89 11.72 2.08
N ARG A 113 -11.24 11.55 0.92
CA ARG A 113 -9.85 11.11 0.84
C ARG A 113 -8.95 12.29 1.16
N VAL A 114 -8.10 12.19 2.18
CA VAL A 114 -7.24 13.28 2.65
C VAL A 114 -5.76 12.87 2.57
N PRO A 115 -4.83 13.84 2.41
CA PRO A 115 -3.39 13.59 2.50
C PRO A 115 -2.99 12.88 3.80
N TRP A 116 -1.89 12.14 3.79
CA TRP A 116 -1.40 11.38 4.95
C TRP A 116 -1.12 12.26 6.18
N ASP A 117 -0.73 13.51 5.98
CA ASP A 117 -0.37 14.51 7.00
C ASP A 117 -1.54 15.45 7.37
N TYR A 118 -2.71 15.27 6.76
CA TYR A 118 -3.88 16.10 7.00
C TYR A 118 -4.42 15.95 8.44
N ASP A 119 -4.71 17.08 9.10
CA ASP A 119 -5.33 17.12 10.43
C ASP A 119 -6.85 16.90 10.35
N PHE A 120 -7.26 15.64 10.29
CA PHE A 120 -8.68 15.24 10.31
C PHE A 120 -9.33 15.32 11.70
N THR A 121 -8.61 15.71 12.75
CA THR A 121 -9.14 15.62 14.13
C THR A 121 -10.25 16.62 14.43
N LYS A 122 -10.41 17.63 13.58
CA LYS A 122 -11.43 18.68 13.70
C LYS A 122 -12.60 18.50 12.73
N ASP A 123 -12.51 17.50 11.87
CA ASP A 123 -13.55 17.24 10.88
C ASP A 123 -14.76 16.58 11.54
N ASP A 124 -15.93 16.89 11.01
CA ASP A 124 -17.14 16.11 11.28
C ASP A 124 -17.11 14.87 10.38
N TYR A 125 -17.12 13.67 10.97
CA TYR A 125 -17.17 12.38 10.29
C TYR A 125 -17.83 11.28 11.14
N ASP A 126 -18.22 10.19 10.48
CA ASP A 126 -18.81 8.99 11.10
C ASP A 126 -17.79 7.87 11.31
N GLY A 127 -16.66 7.90 10.60
CA GLY A 127 -15.56 6.95 10.82
C GLY A 127 -14.30 7.31 10.03
N ILE A 128 -13.20 6.66 10.41
CA ILE A 128 -11.89 6.82 9.76
C ILE A 128 -11.47 5.50 9.11
N MET A 129 -11.03 5.56 7.86
CA MET A 129 -10.33 4.49 7.17
C MET A 129 -8.86 4.89 6.97
N LEU A 130 -7.94 4.11 7.54
CA LEU A 130 -6.50 4.24 7.31
C LEU A 130 -6.09 3.25 6.21
N SER A 131 -5.61 3.76 5.08
CA SER A 131 -5.32 2.93 3.91
C SER A 131 -4.07 2.05 4.06
N ASN A 132 -3.82 1.21 3.05
CA ASN A 132 -2.49 0.64 2.83
C ASN A 132 -1.51 1.74 2.38
N GLY A 133 -0.21 1.43 2.44
CA GLY A 133 0.83 2.34 1.99
C GLY A 133 2.21 1.69 1.89
N PRO A 134 3.18 2.36 1.24
CA PRO A 134 4.56 1.93 1.18
C PRO A 134 5.36 2.38 2.43
N GLY A 135 6.60 1.90 2.52
CA GLY A 135 7.58 2.45 3.46
C GLY A 135 7.43 2.02 4.92
N ASN A 136 8.18 2.72 5.77
CA ASN A 136 8.26 2.45 7.19
C ASN A 136 7.21 3.29 7.95
N PRO A 137 6.30 2.69 8.75
CA PRO A 137 5.29 3.43 9.50
C PRO A 137 5.87 4.49 10.44
N ALA A 138 7.11 4.34 10.91
CA ALA A 138 7.75 5.30 11.81
C ALA A 138 7.94 6.71 11.21
N VAL A 139 7.91 6.86 9.88
CA VAL A 139 8.06 8.18 9.23
C VAL A 139 6.75 8.97 9.18
N TYR A 140 5.61 8.32 9.43
CA TYR A 140 4.26 8.92 9.38
C TYR A 140 3.90 9.57 10.73
N THR A 141 4.79 10.39 11.27
CA THR A 141 4.67 10.97 12.62
C THR A 141 3.40 11.80 12.79
N GLN A 142 3.09 12.67 11.82
CA GLN A 142 1.88 13.49 11.83
C GLN A 142 0.61 12.62 11.82
N THR A 143 0.57 11.59 10.97
CA THR A 143 -0.55 10.65 10.89
C THR A 143 -0.75 9.92 12.22
N ILE A 144 0.33 9.45 12.84
CA ILE A 144 0.30 8.75 14.13
C ILE A 144 -0.27 9.65 15.23
N GLU A 145 0.16 10.92 15.30
CA GLU A 145 -0.37 11.87 16.28
C GLU A 145 -1.86 12.18 16.07
N ASN A 146 -2.30 12.30 14.82
CA ASN A 146 -3.72 12.48 14.51
C ASN A 146 -4.55 11.25 14.88
N ILE A 147 -4.05 10.04 14.62
CA ILE A 147 -4.71 8.78 15.03
C ILE A 147 -4.77 8.70 16.55
N LYS A 148 -3.70 9.05 17.27
CA LYS A 148 -3.65 9.02 18.73
C LYS A 148 -4.72 9.91 19.36
N LYS A 149 -4.97 11.09 18.78
CA LYS A 149 -6.09 11.96 19.17
C LYS A 149 -7.44 11.31 18.84
N ALA A 150 -7.61 10.76 17.64
CA ALA A 150 -8.85 10.12 17.24
C ALA A 150 -9.23 8.89 18.08
N LEU A 151 -8.24 8.13 18.58
CA LEU A 151 -8.45 6.99 19.49
C LEU A 151 -9.05 7.39 20.85
N GLN A 152 -9.06 8.68 21.21
CA GLN A 152 -9.72 9.17 22.42
C GLN A 152 -11.24 9.39 22.23
N GLY A 153 -11.72 9.37 20.98
CA GLY A 153 -13.13 9.52 20.63
C GLY A 153 -13.89 8.19 20.60
N ASP A 154 -15.15 8.27 20.18
CA ASP A 154 -16.08 7.13 20.06
C ASP A 154 -16.29 6.67 18.61
N LYS A 155 -15.73 7.40 17.64
CA LYS A 155 -15.87 7.10 16.22
C LYS A 155 -15.05 5.87 15.82
N PRO A 156 -15.59 4.97 14.98
CA PRO A 156 -14.87 3.79 14.53
C PRO A 156 -13.67 4.15 13.65
N ILE A 157 -12.56 3.45 13.88
CA ILE A 157 -11.33 3.53 13.09
C ILE A 157 -11.03 2.15 12.53
N PHE A 158 -10.79 2.07 11.21
CA PHE A 158 -10.41 0.83 10.54
C PHE A 158 -9.11 1.03 9.76
N GLY A 159 -8.09 0.22 10.05
CA GLY A 159 -6.78 0.28 9.39
C GLY A 159 -6.46 -0.96 8.55
N ILE A 160 -5.95 -0.74 7.33
CA ILE A 160 -5.54 -1.80 6.40
C ILE A 160 -4.02 -1.75 6.18
N CYS A 161 -3.31 -2.87 6.37
CA CYS A 161 -1.87 -2.97 6.13
C CYS A 161 -1.07 -1.91 6.91
N LEU A 162 -0.55 -0.86 6.25
CA LEU A 162 0.12 0.26 6.91
C LEU A 162 -0.81 0.94 7.93
N GLY A 163 -2.09 1.13 7.61
CA GLY A 163 -3.06 1.68 8.55
C GLY A 163 -3.19 0.87 9.86
N ASN A 164 -3.06 -0.45 9.80
CA ASN A 164 -3.02 -1.30 11.00
C ASN A 164 -1.76 -1.06 11.83
N GLN A 165 -0.60 -0.89 11.17
CA GLN A 165 0.66 -0.58 11.84
C GLN A 165 0.63 0.79 12.51
N LEU A 166 0.14 1.82 11.81
CA LEU A 166 0.01 3.18 12.35
C LEU A 166 -0.92 3.22 13.55
N MET A 167 -2.06 2.54 13.49
CA MET A 167 -2.97 2.41 14.62
C MET A 167 -2.32 1.69 15.81
N GLY A 168 -1.55 0.62 15.55
CA GLY A 168 -0.79 -0.08 16.59
C GLY A 168 0.23 0.82 17.29
N ILE A 169 0.97 1.65 16.53
CA ILE A 169 1.93 2.62 17.10
C ILE A 169 1.20 3.71 17.89
N ALA A 170 0.12 4.26 17.34
CA ALA A 170 -0.67 5.30 18.01
C ALA A 170 -1.27 4.80 19.35
N ALA A 171 -1.56 3.50 19.45
CA ALA A 171 -2.00 2.85 20.68
C ALA A 171 -0.86 2.49 21.66
N GLY A 172 0.39 2.87 21.37
CA GLY A 172 1.56 2.64 22.21
C GLY A 172 2.36 1.37 21.87
N GLY A 173 2.04 0.69 20.77
CA GLY A 173 2.83 -0.43 20.25
C GLY A 173 4.08 0.00 19.50
N SER A 174 4.83 -0.98 19.00
CA SER A 174 6.03 -0.77 18.19
C SER A 174 6.04 -1.64 16.94
N THR A 175 6.85 -1.27 15.95
CA THR A 175 7.02 -2.01 14.70
C THR A 175 8.48 -2.36 14.47
N HIS A 176 8.75 -3.47 13.79
CA HIS A 176 10.09 -3.85 13.37
C HIS A 176 10.07 -4.35 11.92
N LYS A 177 11.20 -4.23 11.23
CA LYS A 177 11.35 -4.73 9.85
C LYS A 177 11.48 -6.25 9.88
N LEU A 178 10.58 -6.95 9.18
CA LEU A 178 10.63 -8.40 9.04
C LEU A 178 11.86 -8.83 8.22
N LYS A 179 12.39 -10.03 8.47
CA LYS A 179 13.46 -10.62 7.67
C LYS A 179 13.07 -10.71 6.18
N TYR A 180 11.82 -11.07 5.90
CA TYR A 180 11.18 -10.95 4.60
C TYR A 180 9.69 -10.68 4.81
N GLY A 181 9.08 -9.88 3.93
CA GLY A 181 7.67 -9.50 4.07
C GLY A 181 6.70 -10.60 3.64
N HIS A 182 5.47 -10.56 4.15
CA HIS A 182 4.37 -11.41 3.70
C HIS A 182 3.79 -10.84 2.38
N ARG A 183 4.19 -11.41 1.23
CA ARG A 183 3.79 -10.95 -0.11
C ARG A 183 3.18 -12.08 -0.94
N ALA A 184 1.91 -12.40 -0.69
CA ALA A 184 1.18 -13.42 -1.45
C ALA A 184 -0.33 -13.28 -1.27
N HIS A 185 -1.10 -13.97 -2.12
CA HIS A 185 -2.56 -14.06 -2.04
C HIS A 185 -3.06 -15.29 -1.26
N ASN A 186 -2.16 -16.09 -0.70
CA ASN A 186 -2.45 -17.38 -0.05
C ASN A 186 -1.94 -17.45 1.40
N HIS A 187 -1.78 -16.31 2.08
CA HIS A 187 -1.43 -16.31 3.50
C HIS A 187 -2.67 -16.55 4.35
N PRO A 188 -2.73 -17.65 5.12
CA PRO A 188 -3.86 -17.90 6.00
C PRO A 188 -3.81 -16.96 7.21
N VAL A 189 -4.97 -16.44 7.60
CA VAL A 189 -5.14 -15.66 8.84
C VAL A 189 -6.23 -16.29 9.68
N ARG A 190 -5.88 -16.73 10.90
CA ARG A 190 -6.86 -17.28 11.85
C ARG A 190 -7.44 -16.17 12.73
N LYS A 191 -8.75 -16.14 12.88
CA LYS A 191 -9.41 -15.27 13.86
C LYS A 191 -9.06 -15.75 15.27
N VAL A 192 -8.51 -14.85 16.08
CA VAL A 192 -8.12 -15.18 17.46
C VAL A 192 -9.35 -15.64 18.26
N GLY A 193 -9.19 -16.72 19.02
CA GLY A 193 -10.26 -17.31 19.82
C GLY A 193 -11.24 -18.19 19.04
N THR A 194 -11.03 -18.44 17.75
CA THR A 194 -11.85 -19.36 16.95
C THR A 194 -10.99 -20.25 16.04
N ASP A 195 -11.60 -21.29 15.48
CA ASP A 195 -10.99 -22.15 14.44
C ASP A 195 -11.25 -21.64 13.02
N THR A 196 -11.73 -20.41 12.88
CA THR A 196 -12.04 -19.80 11.58
C THR A 196 -10.79 -19.21 10.95
N CYS A 197 -10.48 -19.63 9.72
CA CYS A 197 -9.40 -19.09 8.90
C CYS A 197 -9.94 -18.37 7.66
N TYR A 198 -9.22 -17.33 7.24
CA TYR A 198 -9.44 -16.57 6.01
C TYR A 198 -8.19 -16.63 5.13
#